data_AF-A0A1E3B791-F1
#
_entry.id   AF-A0A1E3B791-F1
#
_cell.length_a   1.000
_cell.length_b   1.000
_cell.length_c   1.000
_cell.angle_alpha   90.00
_cell.angle_beta   90.00
_cell.angle_gamma   90.00
#
_symmetry.space_group_name_H-M   'P 1'
#
loop_
_entity.id
_entity.type
_entity.pdbx_description
1 polymer ?
#
loop_
_entity_poly.entity_id
_entity_poly.type
_entity_poly.pdbx_seq_one_letter_code
_entity_poly.pdbx_strand_id
1 'polypeptide(L)'
;MQINLYVFFAFIGIAAAARCRIVGPEHGRANCRSCPARGCDITNTIRPGRYRNIDCVFPRGEDIRGDRRWGYNKRRECFISLQRIGDCRRDDIPECRLSIPLPAVDHEWNRIVAEGGNDDDE
;
A
#
# COMPACT_ATOMS: atom_id res chain seq x y z
N MET A 1 -16.31 22.86 -11.95
CA MET A 1 -14.91 22.45 -12.22
C MET A 1 -14.46 21.61 -11.02
N GLN A 2 -14.45 20.28 -11.14
CA GLN A 2 -13.96 19.37 -10.08
C GLN A 2 -12.83 18.53 -10.68
N ILE A 3 -11.61 18.83 -10.26
CA ILE A 3 -10.43 18.01 -10.55
C ILE A 3 -10.44 16.89 -9.51
N ASN A 4 -10.94 15.72 -9.88
CA ASN A 4 -10.74 14.52 -9.08
C ASN A 4 -9.29 14.05 -9.27
N LEU A 5 -8.43 14.40 -8.31
CA LEU A 5 -7.04 13.99 -8.27
C LEU A 5 -6.97 12.51 -7.82
N TYR A 6 -7.08 11.58 -8.76
CA TYR A 6 -6.83 10.17 -8.48
C TYR A 6 -5.31 9.93 -8.43
N VAL A 7 -4.77 9.86 -7.22
CA VAL A 7 -3.38 9.42 -7.01
C VAL A 7 -3.31 7.92 -7.26
N PHE A 8 -2.88 7.54 -8.46
CA PHE A 8 -2.59 6.15 -8.80
C PHE A 8 -1.23 5.76 -8.22
N PHE A 9 -1.24 5.07 -7.07
CA PHE A 9 -0.05 4.46 -6.50
C PHE A 9 0.39 3.29 -7.38
N ALA A 10 1.40 3.49 -8.23
CA ALA A 10 2.00 2.43 -9.02
C ALA A 10 3.04 1.68 -8.19
N PHE A 11 2.72 0.47 -7.72
CA PHE A 11 3.67 -0.41 -7.04
C PHE A 11 4.52 -1.18 -8.08
N ILE A 12 5.75 -0.73 -8.33
CA ILE A 12 6.74 -1.41 -9.19
C ILE A 12 7.75 -2.14 -8.31
N GLY A 13 7.63 -3.46 -8.28
CA GLY A 13 8.59 -4.39 -7.69
C GLY A 13 8.13 -5.80 -8.00
N ILE A 14 8.98 -6.61 -8.66
CA ILE A 14 8.74 -8.05 -8.83
C ILE A 14 9.11 -8.71 -7.50
N ALA A 15 8.27 -8.50 -6.49
CA ALA A 15 8.29 -9.30 -5.28
C ALA A 15 7.57 -10.61 -5.60
N ALA A 16 8.22 -11.76 -5.37
CA ALA A 16 7.52 -13.02 -5.40
C ALA A 16 6.43 -12.99 -4.33
N ALA A 17 5.16 -13.03 -4.73
CA ALA A 17 4.06 -12.94 -3.78
C ALA A 17 4.07 -14.17 -2.86
N ALA A 18 4.08 -13.96 -1.55
CA ALA A 18 4.05 -15.03 -0.58
C ALA A 18 2.65 -15.63 -0.48
N ARG A 19 2.54 -16.95 -0.65
CA ARG A 19 1.27 -17.65 -0.49
C ARG A 19 1.02 -17.93 0.99
N CYS A 20 0.16 -17.14 1.61
CA CYS A 20 -0.17 -17.24 3.03
C CYS A 20 -1.55 -17.87 3.24
N ARG A 21 -1.71 -18.63 4.32
CA ARG A 21 -3.00 -19.16 4.74
C ARG A 21 -3.75 -18.12 5.57
N ILE A 22 -5.05 -18.00 5.39
CA ILE A 22 -5.88 -17.15 6.24
C ILE A 22 -6.22 -17.87 7.53
N VAL A 23 -5.89 -17.24 8.67
CA VAL A 23 -6.09 -17.78 10.02
C VAL A 23 -7.19 -17.05 10.78
N GLY A 24 -7.78 -17.75 11.75
CA GLY A 24 -8.86 -17.25 12.58
C GLY A 24 -9.81 -18.36 13.02
N PRO A 25 -10.81 -18.06 13.86
CA PRO A 25 -11.85 -19.02 14.24
C PRO A 25 -12.58 -19.54 13.01
N GLU A 26 -13.03 -20.79 13.02
CA GLU A 26 -13.60 -21.51 11.86
C GLU A 26 -14.80 -20.78 11.20
N HIS A 27 -15.62 -20.11 12.01
CA HIS A 27 -16.73 -19.27 11.54
C HIS A 27 -16.35 -17.79 11.31
N GLY A 28 -15.10 -17.43 11.57
CA GLY A 28 -14.55 -16.11 11.32
C GLY A 28 -14.41 -15.81 9.84
N ARG A 29 -14.20 -14.53 9.54
CA ARG A 29 -13.95 -14.04 8.18
C ARG A 29 -12.78 -13.05 8.21
N ALA A 30 -11.89 -13.15 7.23
CA ALA A 30 -10.89 -12.12 6.97
C ALA A 30 -11.40 -11.22 5.84
N ASN A 31 -11.42 -9.92 6.09
CA ASN A 31 -11.90 -8.95 5.11
C ASN A 31 -10.72 -8.46 4.29
N CYS A 32 -10.85 -8.52 2.97
CA CYS A 32 -10.01 -7.76 2.06
C CYS A 32 -10.65 -6.39 1.88
N ARG A 33 -9.88 -5.34 2.13
CA ARG A 33 -10.38 -3.97 2.15
C ARG A 33 -9.68 -3.08 1.13
N SER A 34 -10.36 -2.04 0.66
CA SER A 34 -9.82 -1.09 -0.31
C SER A 34 -8.64 -0.27 0.23
N CYS A 35 -8.59 -0.03 1.54
CA CYS A 35 -7.47 0.59 2.24
C CYS A 35 -7.11 -0.18 3.54
N PRO A 36 -5.90 0.02 4.10
CA PRO A 36 -5.41 -0.72 5.27
C PRO A 36 -6.00 -0.20 6.59
N ALA A 37 -7.34 -0.09 6.67
CA ALA A 37 -8.07 0.30 7.88
C ALA A 37 -9.42 -0.45 7.97
N ARG A 38 -9.95 -0.65 9.18
CA ARG A 38 -11.22 -1.35 9.46
C ARG A 38 -12.45 -0.60 8.95
N GLY A 39 -12.35 0.73 8.81
CA GLY A 39 -13.41 1.57 8.25
C GLY A 39 -13.52 1.52 6.72
N CYS A 40 -12.52 0.97 6.03
CA CYS A 40 -12.50 0.90 4.57
C CYS A 40 -13.47 -0.14 4.03
N ASP A 41 -13.98 0.08 2.81
CA ASP A 41 -14.89 -0.85 2.13
C ASP A 41 -14.32 -2.26 2.04
N ILE A 42 -15.19 -3.24 2.25
CA ILE A 42 -14.85 -4.65 2.10
C ILE A 42 -15.05 -5.02 0.63
N THR A 43 -13.95 -5.16 -0.10
CA THR A 43 -14.00 -5.58 -1.52
C THR A 43 -14.21 -7.08 -1.65
N ASN A 44 -13.76 -7.87 -0.67
CA ASN A 44 -13.95 -9.31 -0.65
C ASN A 44 -13.86 -9.86 0.77
N THR A 45 -14.47 -11.02 1.00
CA THR A 45 -14.38 -11.73 2.27
C THR A 45 -13.82 -13.14 2.08
N ILE A 46 -12.90 -13.52 2.96
CA ILE A 46 -12.10 -14.74 2.83
C ILE A 46 -12.36 -15.63 4.06
N ARG A 47 -12.74 -16.88 3.78
CA ARG A 47 -12.91 -17.88 4.84
C ARG A 47 -11.54 -18.36 5.35
N PRO A 48 -11.39 -18.61 6.66
CA PRO A 48 -10.23 -19.27 7.23
C PRO A 48 -9.87 -20.57 6.51
N GLY A 49 -8.60 -20.95 6.55
CA GLY A 49 -8.07 -22.13 5.87
C GLY A 49 -7.80 -21.94 4.37
N ARG A 50 -8.30 -20.86 3.75
CA ARG A 50 -8.00 -20.51 2.35
C ARG A 50 -6.64 -19.83 2.25
N TYR A 51 -5.98 -19.97 1.10
CA TYR A 51 -4.71 -19.30 0.81
C TYR A 51 -4.91 -18.01 0.02
N ARG A 52 -4.06 -17.02 0.26
CA ARG A 52 -3.97 -15.76 -0.46
C ARG A 52 -2.51 -15.40 -0.71
N ASN A 53 -2.27 -14.84 -1.89
CA ASN A 53 -0.97 -14.28 -2.22
C ASN A 53 -0.88 -12.90 -1.57
N ILE A 54 0.23 -12.62 -0.91
CA ILE A 54 0.55 -11.32 -0.32
C ILE A 54 1.80 -10.84 -1.03
N ASP A 55 1.66 -9.79 -1.82
CA ASP A 55 2.71 -9.24 -2.67
C ASP A 55 3.67 -8.37 -1.87
N CYS A 56 3.16 -7.64 -0.88
CA CYS A 56 3.95 -6.81 0.02
C CYS A 56 3.24 -6.55 1.36
N VAL A 57 3.99 -6.05 2.35
CA VAL A 57 3.46 -5.61 3.65
C VAL A 57 3.46 -4.09 3.73
N PHE A 58 2.29 -3.49 3.97
CA PHE A 58 2.13 -2.07 4.22
C PHE A 58 2.30 -1.78 5.72
N PRO A 59 3.33 -1.02 6.14
CA PRO A 59 3.69 -0.90 7.57
C PRO A 59 2.89 0.16 8.35
N ARG A 60 2.11 1.02 7.67
CA ARG A 60 1.47 2.21 8.27
C ARG A 60 -0.07 2.19 8.20
N GLY A 61 -0.68 1.01 8.33
CA GLY A 61 -2.14 0.89 8.38
C GLY A 61 -2.74 1.23 9.75
N GLU A 62 -4.06 1.05 9.88
CA GLU A 62 -4.73 1.13 11.17
C GLU A 62 -4.18 0.03 12.10
N ASP A 63 -3.95 0.42 13.36
CA ASP A 63 -3.56 -0.48 14.42
C ASP A 63 -4.69 -1.46 14.75
N ILE A 64 -4.41 -2.75 14.59
CA ILE A 64 -5.29 -3.81 15.05
C ILE A 64 -4.51 -4.58 16.11
N ARG A 65 -4.97 -4.49 17.37
CA ARG A 65 -4.39 -5.12 18.58
C ARG A 65 -2.85 -5.07 18.62
N GLY A 66 -2.26 -3.91 18.33
CA GLY A 66 -0.83 -3.67 18.39
C GLY A 66 -0.05 -4.00 17.11
N ASP A 67 -0.70 -4.42 16.02
CA ASP A 67 -0.07 -4.59 14.71
C ASP A 67 -0.69 -3.63 13.69
N ARG A 68 0.13 -2.72 13.16
CA ARG A 68 -0.22 -1.74 12.13
C ARG A 68 0.05 -2.23 10.71
N ARG A 69 0.58 -3.45 10.57
CA ARG A 69 0.97 -4.00 9.28
C ARG A 69 -0.21 -4.67 8.58
N TRP A 70 -0.29 -4.47 7.28
CA TRP A 70 -1.33 -5.04 6.41
C TRP A 70 -0.70 -5.68 5.18
N GLY A 71 -1.12 -6.90 4.83
CA GLY A 71 -0.68 -7.58 3.63
C GLY A 71 -1.49 -7.07 2.44
N TYR A 72 -0.80 -6.68 1.39
CA TYR A 72 -1.43 -6.23 0.14
C TYR A 72 -1.46 -7.37 -0.89
N ASN A 73 -2.60 -7.55 -1.54
CA ASN A 73 -2.75 -8.44 -2.68
C ASN A 73 -2.95 -7.60 -3.94
N LYS A 74 -1.94 -7.57 -4.82
CA LYS A 74 -1.95 -6.75 -6.04
C LYS A 74 -3.03 -7.19 -7.02
N ARG A 75 -3.23 -8.50 -7.20
CA ARG A 75 -4.23 -9.06 -8.12
C ARG A 75 -5.68 -8.70 -7.73
N ARG A 76 -5.93 -8.48 -6.44
CA ARG A 76 -7.25 -8.15 -5.90
C ARG A 76 -7.36 -6.69 -5.45
N GLU A 77 -6.27 -5.94 -5.57
CA GLU A 77 -6.14 -4.54 -5.17
C GLU A 77 -6.70 -4.27 -3.77
N CYS A 78 -6.32 -5.11 -2.79
CA CYS A 78 -6.89 -5.03 -1.45
C CYS A 78 -5.92 -5.42 -0.33
N PHE A 79 -6.24 -4.95 0.88
CA PHE A 79 -5.44 -5.10 2.08
C PHE A 79 -6.10 -6.06 3.06
N ILE A 80 -5.30 -6.93 3.68
CA ILE A 80 -5.71 -7.90 4.70
C ILE A 80 -4.84 -7.68 5.94
N SER A 81 -5.45 -7.55 7.12
CA SER A 81 -4.70 -7.41 8.38
C SER A 81 -3.76 -8.60 8.59
N LEU A 82 -2.50 -8.33 9.00
CA LEU A 82 -1.52 -9.40 9.26
C LEU A 82 -1.97 -10.37 10.36
N GLN A 83 -2.86 -9.96 11.26
CA GLN A 83 -3.47 -10.86 12.25
C GLN A 83 -4.22 -12.03 11.62
N ARG A 84 -4.70 -11.86 10.38
CA ARG A 84 -5.45 -12.88 9.64
C ARG A 84 -4.58 -13.66 8.66
N ILE A 85 -3.28 -13.37 8.57
CA ILE A 85 -2.36 -13.98 7.61
C ILE A 85 -1.42 -14.91 8.37
N GLY A 86 -1.57 -16.22 8.26
CA GLY A 86 -0.69 -17.22 8.88
C GLY A 86 -0.06 -18.18 7.86
N ASP A 87 0.68 -19.17 8.37
CA ASP A 87 1.38 -20.22 7.60
C ASP A 87 2.19 -19.68 6.40
N CYS A 88 2.90 -18.56 6.60
CA CYS A 88 3.91 -18.07 5.66
C CYS A 88 5.02 -17.35 6.42
N ARG A 89 6.22 -17.31 5.81
CA ARG A 89 7.35 -16.53 6.32
C ARG A 89 7.08 -15.05 6.06
N ARG A 90 6.44 -14.39 7.02
CA ARG A 90 6.03 -12.97 6.91
C ARG A 90 7.23 -12.05 6.72
N ASP A 91 8.38 -12.40 7.30
CA ASP A 91 9.62 -11.62 7.22
C ASP A 91 10.27 -11.68 5.82
N ASP A 92 9.89 -12.68 5.00
CA ASP A 92 10.33 -12.79 3.61
C ASP A 92 9.45 -11.94 2.67
N ILE A 93 8.34 -11.39 3.17
CA ILE A 93 7.44 -10.54 2.37
C ILE A 93 7.98 -9.11 2.38
N PRO A 94 8.34 -8.54 1.23
CA PRO A 94 8.90 -7.21 1.19
C PRO A 94 7.88 -6.15 1.62
N GLU A 95 8.37 -5.05 2.16
CA GLU A 95 7.51 -3.91 2.45
C GLU A 95 6.99 -3.26 1.16
N CYS A 96 5.74 -2.78 1.19
CA CYS A 96 5.15 -2.06 0.08
C CYS A 96 5.87 -0.72 -0.11
N ARG A 97 6.62 -0.59 -1.20
CA ARG A 97 7.22 0.69 -1.60
C ARG A 97 6.15 1.56 -2.24
N LEU A 98 5.80 2.65 -1.55
CA LEU A 98 5.04 3.73 -2.17
C LEU A 98 5.97 4.46 -3.14
N SER A 99 5.87 4.14 -4.43
CA SER A 99 6.37 5.04 -5.46
C SER A 99 5.41 6.23 -5.46
N ILE A 100 5.80 7.31 -4.80
CA ILE A 100 5.32 8.62 -5.23
C ILE A 100 5.88 8.76 -6.64
N PRO A 101 5.05 8.94 -7.69
CA PRO A 101 5.61 9.47 -8.91
C PRO A 101 6.19 10.83 -8.52
N LEU A 102 7.52 10.92 -8.45
CA LEU A 102 8.15 12.23 -8.53
C LEU A 102 7.51 12.86 -9.77
N PRO A 103 6.92 14.07 -9.68
CA PRO A 103 6.57 14.76 -10.91
C PRO A 103 7.82 14.70 -11.77
N ALA A 104 7.67 14.24 -13.01
CA ALA A 104 8.74 14.38 -13.98
C ALA A 104 9.19 15.83 -13.85
N VAL A 105 10.41 16.04 -13.37
CA VAL A 105 11.02 17.35 -13.37
C VAL A 105 11.22 17.62 -14.86
N ASP A 106 10.19 18.18 -15.48
CA ASP A 106 10.37 18.88 -16.73
C ASP A 106 11.35 20.01 -16.45
N HIS A 107 12.17 20.28 -17.45
CA HIS A 107 13.32 21.16 -17.39
C HIS A 107 12.97 22.65 -17.12
N GLU A 108 11.79 22.97 -16.58
CA GLU A 108 11.28 24.34 -16.42
C GLU A 108 11.61 24.99 -15.07
N TRP A 109 12.17 24.25 -14.10
CA TRP A 109 12.63 24.86 -12.83
C TRP A 109 14.00 25.57 -12.93
N ASN A 110 14.82 25.24 -13.94
CA ASN A 110 16.11 25.93 -14.14
C ASN A 110 15.96 27.33 -14.76
N ARG A 111 14.75 27.75 -15.12
CA ARG A 111 14.50 29.13 -15.58
C ARG A 111 14.26 30.09 -14.42
N ILE A 112 13.54 29.65 -13.39
CA ILE A 112 13.16 30.50 -12.24
C ILE A 112 14.34 30.76 -11.31
N VAL A 113 15.33 29.85 -11.25
CA VAL A 113 16.54 30.04 -10.43
C VAL A 113 17.63 30.87 -11.16
N ALA A 114 17.50 31.11 -12.47
CA ALA A 114 18.46 31.87 -13.26
C ALA A 114 18.12 33.38 -13.38
N GLU A 115 16.91 33.81 -13.00
CA GLU A 115 16.49 35.23 -13.07
C GLU A 115 16.44 35.92 -11.69
N GLY A 116 16.87 35.25 -10.62
CA GLY A 116 16.89 35.80 -9.26
C GLY A 116 18.25 36.32 -8.79
N GLY A 117 19.19 36.55 -9.70
CA GLY A 117 20.53 37.05 -9.40
C GLY A 117 20.84 38.31 -10.20
N ASN A 118 20.69 39.45 -9.54
CA ASN A 118 21.47 40.70 -9.60
C ASN A 118 20.57 41.83 -9.08
N ASP A 119 20.90 42.43 -7.93
CA ASP A 119 21.83 43.58 -7.84
C ASP A 119 21.11 44.83 -8.37
N ASP A 120 21.05 45.99 -7.75
CA ASP A 120 21.67 46.57 -6.57
C ASP A 120 20.87 47.86 -6.29
N ASP A 121 21.00 48.35 -5.07
CA ASP A 121 21.21 49.75 -4.69
C ASP A 121 20.66 50.94 -5.53
N GLU A 122 20.09 51.86 -4.76
CA GLU A 122 19.99 53.34 -4.94
C GLU A 122 18.69 53.95 -5.49
#